data_AF-X1KIL4-F1
#
_entry.id   AF-X1KIL4-F1
#
_cell.length_a   1.000
_cell.length_b   1.000
_cell.length_c   1.000
_cell.angle_alpha   90.00
_cell.angle_beta   90.00
_cell.angle_gamma   90.00
#
_symmetry.space_group_name_H-M   'P 1'
#
loop_
_entity.id
_entity.type
_entity.pdbx_description
1 polymer ?
#
loop_
_entity_poly.entity_id
_entity_poly.type
_entity_poly.pdbx_seq_one_letter_code
_entity_poly.pdbx_strand_id
1 'polypeptide(L)'
;MRTVVVIPTYWGRKREIGFKEGDIVYDHATPVDEEGTLGRTLESMKILKKNDFKLVILICPTHKEIEREAEEKARKIVKGVKLEVETYLFTRKTLKKIKRFGRNSQLKENVLSLLSLQGYANVRNMCLFASHILNSDITV
;
A
#
# COMPACT_ATOMS: atom_id res chain seq x y z
N MET A 1 -18.90 -12.33 -7.46
CA MET A 1 -17.62 -12.70 -6.81
C MET A 1 -17.00 -11.41 -6.28
N ARG A 2 -16.55 -11.40 -5.03
CA ARG A 2 -15.98 -10.22 -4.38
C ARG A 2 -14.54 -10.01 -4.86
N THR A 3 -14.36 -9.07 -5.77
CA THR A 3 -13.05 -8.75 -6.33
C THR A 3 -12.38 -7.62 -5.54
N VAL A 4 -11.10 -7.81 -5.20
CA VAL A 4 -10.26 -6.75 -4.64
C VAL A 4 -9.05 -6.57 -5.53
N VAL A 5 -8.85 -5.34 -6.00
CA VAL A 5 -7.65 -4.93 -6.72
C VAL A 5 -6.68 -4.35 -5.70
N VAL A 6 -5.43 -4.80 -5.68
CA VAL A 6 -4.40 -4.32 -4.75
C VAL A 6 -3.20 -3.74 -5.48
N ILE A 7 -2.93 -2.46 -5.23
CA ILE A 7 -1.80 -1.75 -5.83
C ILE A 7 -0.75 -1.47 -4.74
N PRO A 8 0.40 -2.17 -4.71
CA PRO A 8 1.52 -1.76 -3.89
C PRO A 8 2.20 -0.53 -4.49
N THR A 9 2.47 0.47 -3.65
CA THR A 9 3.18 1.70 -4.05
C THR A 9 4.43 1.87 -3.20
N TYR A 10 5.56 2.01 -3.86
CA TYR A 10 6.87 2.13 -3.22
C TYR A 10 7.32 3.57 -3.22
N TRP A 11 7.61 4.11 -2.05
CA TRP A 11 7.92 5.53 -1.87
C TRP A 11 9.32 5.70 -1.30
N GLY A 12 10.16 6.41 -2.03
CA GLY A 12 11.53 6.77 -1.65
C GLY A 12 11.59 8.16 -1.02
N ARG A 13 12.76 8.51 -0.49
CA ARG A 13 13.04 9.88 -0.05
C ARG A 13 12.98 10.84 -1.24
N LYS A 14 13.00 12.14 -0.94
CA LYS A 14 13.02 13.16 -1.97
C LYS A 14 14.17 12.96 -2.95
N ARG A 15 13.98 13.36 -4.22
CA ARG A 15 14.92 13.06 -5.30
C ARG A 15 16.35 13.54 -5.00
N GLU A 16 16.47 14.73 -4.43
CA GLU A 16 17.75 15.35 -4.06
C GLU A 16 18.46 14.64 -2.89
N ILE A 17 17.69 13.96 -2.03
CA ILE A 17 18.23 13.20 -0.90
C ILE A 17 18.69 11.82 -1.38
N GLY A 18 17.92 11.21 -2.28
CA GLY A 18 18.19 9.86 -2.78
C GLY A 18 18.18 8.81 -1.65
N PHE A 19 18.92 7.73 -1.88
CA PHE A 19 19.05 6.62 -0.94
C PHE A 19 19.89 7.00 0.28
N LYS A 20 19.52 6.46 1.45
CA LYS A 20 20.34 6.49 2.68
C LYS A 20 20.48 5.09 3.26
N GLU A 21 21.59 4.85 3.95
CA GLU A 21 21.78 3.60 4.69
C GLU A 21 20.61 3.35 5.65
N GLY A 22 20.09 2.12 5.65
CA GLY A 22 18.91 1.71 6.41
C GLY A 22 17.57 1.84 5.66
N ASP A 23 17.56 2.47 4.48
CA ASP A 23 16.40 2.42 3.59
C ASP A 23 16.24 1.03 2.98
N ILE A 24 15.00 0.56 2.85
CA ILE A 24 14.70 -0.64 2.06
C ILE A 24 14.93 -0.32 0.59
N VAL A 25 15.69 -1.18 -0.09
CA VAL A 25 15.96 -1.03 -1.53
C VAL A 25 14.81 -1.62 -2.34
N TYR A 26 14.17 -0.77 -3.13
CA TYR A 26 13.30 -1.15 -4.24
C TYR A 26 13.90 -0.57 -5.53
N ASP A 27 13.81 -1.32 -6.62
CA ASP A 27 14.23 -0.94 -7.97
C ASP A 27 13.71 0.44 -8.41
N HIS A 28 12.46 0.74 -8.10
CA HIS A 28 11.75 1.91 -8.62
C HIS A 28 10.87 2.60 -7.56
N ALA A 29 11.41 2.81 -6.36
CA ALA A 29 10.73 3.62 -5.35
C ALA A 29 10.55 5.07 -5.86
N THR A 30 9.31 5.55 -5.92
CA THR A 30 8.98 6.91 -6.36
C THR A 30 9.39 7.91 -5.28
N PRO A 31 10.23 8.90 -5.56
CA PRO A 31 10.49 9.98 -4.62
C PRO A 31 9.20 10.68 -4.19
N VAL A 32 9.03 10.93 -2.90
CA VAL A 32 7.79 11.52 -2.35
C VAL A 32 7.43 12.91 -2.92
N ASP A 33 8.44 13.65 -3.38
CA ASP A 33 8.33 14.94 -4.05
C ASP A 33 8.00 14.84 -5.55
N GLU A 34 8.13 13.67 -6.17
CA GLU A 34 7.79 13.43 -7.57
C GLU A 34 6.33 12.97 -7.77
N GLU A 35 5.81 13.12 -8.98
CA GLU A 35 4.43 12.72 -9.31
C GLU A 35 4.24 11.19 -9.28
N GLY A 36 5.22 10.46 -9.82
CA GLY A 36 5.15 9.00 -9.94
C GLY A 36 4.11 8.51 -10.94
N THR A 37 3.67 7.26 -10.78
CA THR A 37 2.74 6.61 -11.71
C THR A 37 1.36 6.34 -11.13
N LEU A 38 1.16 6.45 -9.80
CA LEU A 38 -0.10 6.11 -9.15
C LEU A 38 -1.28 6.90 -9.75
N GLY A 39 -1.12 8.22 -9.95
CA GLY A 39 -2.18 9.06 -10.51
C GLY A 39 -2.61 8.59 -11.90
N ARG A 40 -1.65 8.41 -12.82
CA ARG A 40 -1.89 7.89 -14.16
C ARG A 40 -2.53 6.49 -14.14
N THR A 41 -2.09 5.61 -13.24
CA THR A 41 -2.69 4.28 -13.06
C THR A 41 -4.16 4.40 -12.68
N LEU A 42 -4.49 5.18 -11.66
CA LEU A 42 -5.88 5.36 -11.22
C LEU A 42 -6.76 6.04 -12.29
N GLU A 43 -6.22 7.00 -13.04
CA GLU A 43 -6.92 7.59 -14.18
C GLU A 43 -7.20 6.55 -15.27
N SER A 44 -6.22 5.69 -15.58
CA SER A 44 -6.41 4.64 -16.58
C SER A 44 -7.48 3.63 -16.18
N MET A 45 -7.71 3.42 -14.88
CA MET A 45 -8.76 2.51 -14.39
C MET A 45 -10.17 3.05 -14.66
N LYS A 46 -10.36 4.34 -14.96
CA LYS A 46 -11.68 4.89 -15.30
C LYS A 46 -12.27 4.33 -16.59
N ILE A 47 -11.44 3.73 -17.45
CA ILE A 47 -11.93 3.07 -18.69
C ILE A 47 -12.63 1.74 -18.41
N LEU A 48 -12.49 1.19 -17.19
CA LEU A 48 -13.11 -0.07 -16.82
C LEU A 48 -14.63 0.09 -16.83
N LYS A 49 -15.32 -0.74 -17.61
CA LYS A 49 -16.79 -0.72 -17.72
C LYS A 49 -17.49 -1.27 -16.48
N LYS A 50 -16.75 -1.98 -15.62
CA LYS A 50 -17.26 -2.60 -14.39
C LYS A 50 -16.42 -2.15 -13.21
N ASN A 51 -17.07 -1.48 -12.27
CA ASN A 51 -16.47 -0.96 -11.03
C ASN A 51 -16.88 -1.80 -9.80
N ASP A 52 -17.32 -3.05 -10.02
CA ASP A 52 -17.67 -3.99 -8.95
C ASP A 52 -16.41 -4.64 -8.35
N PHE A 53 -15.56 -3.81 -7.77
CA PHE A 53 -14.39 -4.19 -7.00
C PHE A 53 -14.08 -3.15 -5.93
N LYS A 54 -13.41 -3.59 -4.86
CA LYS A 54 -12.76 -2.67 -3.91
C LYS A 54 -11.31 -2.49 -4.32
N LEU A 55 -10.77 -1.30 -4.10
CA LEU A 55 -9.37 -0.98 -4.36
C LEU A 55 -8.61 -0.85 -3.04
N VAL A 56 -7.49 -1.52 -2.90
CA VAL A 56 -6.55 -1.32 -1.79
C VAL A 56 -5.23 -0.80 -2.35
N ILE A 57 -4.73 0.31 -1.80
CA ILE A 57 -3.41 0.83 -2.12
C ILE A 57 -2.51 0.62 -0.91
N LEU A 58 -1.50 -0.25 -1.04
CA LEU A 58 -0.47 -0.42 -0.01
C LEU A 58 0.55 0.71 -0.13
N ILE A 59 0.80 1.42 0.96
CA ILE A 59 1.80 2.49 1.02
C ILE A 59 3.07 1.92 1.66
N CYS A 60 4.08 1.67 0.83
CA CYS A 60 5.33 1.00 1.19
C CYS A 60 6.51 2.00 1.15
N PRO A 61 6.69 2.83 2.18
CA PRO A 61 7.83 3.72 2.26
C PRO A 61 9.13 2.93 2.50
N THR A 62 10.23 3.35 1.86
CA THR A 62 11.56 2.74 2.08
C THR A 62 12.04 2.92 3.51
N HIS A 63 11.60 3.98 4.20
CA HIS A 63 12.00 4.30 5.56
C HIS A 63 10.87 4.92 6.40
N LYS A 64 10.96 4.81 7.72
CA LYS A 64 9.93 5.33 8.67
C LYS A 64 9.80 6.86 8.62
N GLU A 65 10.87 7.56 8.27
CA GLU A 65 10.91 9.04 8.27
C GLU A 65 9.99 9.65 7.21
N ILE A 66 9.76 8.94 6.11
CA ILE A 66 8.92 9.39 5.00
C ILE A 66 7.51 8.77 5.04
N GLU A 67 7.17 8.00 6.09
CA GLU A 67 5.85 7.34 6.24
C GLU A 67 4.72 8.35 6.09
N ARG A 68 4.81 9.49 6.79
CA ARG A 68 3.78 10.54 6.74
C ARG A 68 3.68 11.21 5.38
N GLU A 69 4.81 11.55 4.77
CA GLU A 69 4.85 12.25 3.48
C GLU A 69 4.30 11.37 2.35
N ALA A 70 4.67 10.08 2.32
CA ALA A 70 4.13 9.09 1.40
C ALA A 70 2.61 8.89 1.59
N GLU A 71 2.14 8.80 2.83
CA GLU A 71 0.71 8.69 3.15
C GLU A 71 -0.09 9.92 2.67
N GLU A 72 0.41 11.13 2.93
CA GLU A 72 -0.22 12.38 2.51
C GLU A 72 -0.23 12.51 0.98
N LYS A 73 0.87 12.18 0.31
CA LYS A 73 1.00 12.20 -1.15
C LYS A 73 0.01 11.25 -1.82
N ALA A 74 -0.01 9.97 -1.41
CA ALA A 74 -0.95 8.99 -1.95
C ALA A 74 -2.41 9.40 -1.72
N ARG A 75 -2.74 9.93 -0.53
CA ARG A 75 -4.08 10.43 -0.23
C ARG A 75 -4.48 11.60 -1.13
N LYS A 76 -3.56 12.53 -1.41
CA LYS A 76 -3.81 13.65 -2.32
C LYS A 76 -4.07 13.15 -3.74
N ILE A 77 -3.28 12.20 -4.22
CA ILE A 77 -3.45 11.57 -5.55
C ILE A 77 -4.83 10.90 -5.67
N VAL A 78 -5.18 10.02 -4.72
CA VAL A 78 -6.48 9.30 -4.74
C VAL A 78 -7.66 10.28 -4.71
N LYS A 79 -7.59 11.30 -3.85
CA LYS A 79 -8.64 12.34 -3.77
C LYS A 79 -8.75 13.17 -5.05
N GLY A 80 -7.63 13.42 -5.74
CA GLY A 80 -7.59 14.19 -6.98
C GLY A 80 -8.23 13.44 -8.14
N VAL A 81 -7.91 12.15 -8.28
CA VAL A 81 -8.41 11.31 -9.38
C VAL A 81 -9.91 11.02 -9.26
N LYS A 82 -10.45 10.90 -8.05
CA LYS A 82 -11.88 10.60 -7.80
C LYS A 82 -12.37 9.37 -8.57
N LEU A 83 -11.64 8.26 -8.47
CA LEU A 83 -12.09 6.98 -9.01
C LEU A 83 -13.35 6.53 -8.25
N GLU A 84 -14.42 6.19 -8.97
CA GLU A 84 -15.72 5.77 -8.39
C GLU A 84 -15.70 4.31 -7.92
N VAL A 85 -14.73 3.98 -7.06
CA VAL A 85 -14.58 2.68 -6.41
C VAL A 85 -14.24 2.86 -4.94
N GLU A 86 -14.74 1.98 -4.09
CA GLU A 86 -14.42 2.01 -2.67
C GLU A 86 -12.92 1.74 -2.49
N THR A 87 -12.19 2.77 -2.05
CA THR A 87 -10.72 2.76 -2.01
C THR A 87 -10.19 2.84 -0.59
N TYR A 88 -9.31 1.92 -0.23
CA TYR A 88 -8.64 1.83 1.06
C TYR A 88 -7.16 2.15 0.93
N LEU A 89 -6.65 3.04 1.77
CA LEU A 89 -5.21 3.24 1.93
C LEU A 89 -4.70 2.36 3.07
N PHE A 90 -3.91 1.35 2.74
CA PHE A 90 -3.29 0.47 3.71
C PHE A 90 -1.91 1.03 4.08
N THR A 91 -1.81 1.56 5.29
CA THR A 91 -0.60 2.23 5.76
C THR A 91 0.08 1.47 6.89
N ARG A 92 1.28 1.90 7.26
CA ARG A 92 2.02 1.27 8.37
C ARG A 92 1.32 1.50 9.71
N LYS A 93 0.49 2.56 9.86
CA LYS A 93 -0.46 2.71 10.98
C LYS A 93 -1.54 1.63 11.00
N THR A 94 -2.10 1.27 9.84
CA THR A 94 -3.07 0.16 9.70
C THR A 94 -2.43 -1.17 10.12
N LEU A 95 -1.22 -1.46 9.61
CA LEU A 95 -0.47 -2.65 10.00
C LEU A 95 -0.20 -2.70 11.51
N LYS A 96 0.24 -1.60 12.13
CA LYS A 96 0.46 -1.51 13.58
C LYS A 96 -0.81 -1.88 14.37
N LYS A 97 -1.98 -1.38 13.94
CA LYS A 97 -3.27 -1.73 14.56
C LYS A 97 -3.61 -3.21 14.42
N ILE A 98 -3.40 -3.78 13.24
CA ILE A 98 -3.63 -5.20 12.96
C ILE A 98 -2.72 -6.09 13.82
N LYS A 99 -1.41 -5.77 13.89
CA LYS A 99 -0.49 -6.52 14.75
C LYS A 99 -0.89 -6.43 16.23
N ARG A 100 -1.28 -5.25 16.70
CA ARG A 100 -1.77 -5.06 18.07
C ARG A 100 -3.02 -5.91 18.34
N PHE A 101 -3.98 -5.92 17.42
CA PHE A 101 -5.14 -6.79 17.52
C PHE A 101 -4.73 -8.26 17.59
N GLY A 102 -3.85 -8.72 16.69
CA GLY A 102 -3.34 -10.08 16.68
C GLY A 102 -2.65 -10.48 17.99
N ARG A 103 -1.85 -9.61 18.60
CA ARG A 103 -1.24 -9.86 19.92
C ARG A 103 -2.29 -10.01 21.01
N ASN A 104 -3.31 -9.14 21.02
CA ASN A 104 -4.41 -9.23 21.97
C ASN A 104 -5.22 -10.53 21.79
N SER A 105 -5.25 -11.08 20.58
CA SER A 105 -5.82 -12.39 20.25
C SER A 105 -4.83 -13.55 20.40
N GLN A 106 -3.71 -13.36 21.10
CA GLN A 106 -2.70 -14.39 21.38
C GLN A 106 -2.04 -15.03 20.13
N LEU A 107 -2.04 -14.32 18.99
CA LEU A 107 -1.27 -14.76 17.82
C LEU A 107 0.23 -14.72 18.14
N LYS A 108 0.95 -15.76 17.73
CA LYS A 108 2.39 -15.88 17.95
C LYS A 108 3.15 -14.79 17.21
N GLU A 109 4.22 -14.29 17.82
CA GLU A 109 4.96 -13.15 17.26
C GLU A 109 5.69 -13.50 15.96
N ASN A 110 6.04 -14.78 15.75
CA ASN A 110 6.60 -15.28 14.49
C ASN A 110 5.58 -15.28 13.34
N VAL A 111 4.27 -15.30 13.62
CA VAL A 111 3.23 -15.12 12.61
C VAL A 111 3.05 -13.63 12.31
N LEU A 112 3.03 -12.82 13.36
CA LEU A 112 2.88 -11.36 13.22
C LEU A 112 4.09 -10.71 12.55
N SER A 113 5.28 -11.30 12.63
CA SER A 113 6.48 -10.83 11.93
C SER A 113 6.37 -10.99 10.41
N LEU A 114 5.63 -11.98 9.91
CA LEU A 114 5.38 -12.20 8.48
C LEU A 114 4.59 -11.05 7.84
N LEU A 115 3.77 -10.35 8.62
CA LEU A 115 3.02 -9.19 8.15
C LEU A 115 3.95 -7.97 8.10
N SER A 116 4.47 -7.63 6.91
CA SER A 116 5.42 -6.52 6.75
C SER A 116 5.21 -5.77 5.44
N LEU A 117 5.36 -4.44 5.48
CA LEU A 117 5.37 -3.58 4.29
C LEU A 117 6.81 -3.33 3.77
N GLN A 118 7.77 -4.16 4.19
CA GLN A 118 9.18 -4.06 3.82
C GLN A 118 9.65 -5.33 3.10
N GLY A 119 10.23 -5.14 1.91
CA GLY A 119 10.73 -6.21 1.05
C GLY A 119 9.64 -6.78 0.14
N TYR A 120 9.99 -7.12 -1.10
CA TYR A 120 9.03 -7.53 -2.14
C TYR A 120 8.15 -8.71 -1.73
N ALA A 121 8.75 -9.77 -1.18
CA ALA A 121 8.01 -10.97 -0.78
C ALA A 121 6.95 -10.65 0.28
N ASN A 122 7.31 -9.85 1.28
CA ASN A 122 6.38 -9.47 2.34
C ASN A 122 5.28 -8.54 1.81
N VAL A 123 5.61 -7.57 0.95
CA VAL A 123 4.62 -6.69 0.33
C VAL A 123 3.62 -7.50 -0.50
N ARG A 124 4.08 -8.52 -1.24
CA ARG A 124 3.20 -9.43 -1.98
C ARG A 124 2.28 -10.24 -1.06
N ASN A 125 2.80 -10.73 0.07
CA ASN A 125 1.98 -11.38 1.09
C ASN A 125 0.93 -10.41 1.68
N MET A 126 1.31 -9.15 1.88
CA MET A 126 0.39 -8.12 2.34
C MET A 126 -0.72 -7.81 1.33
N CYS A 127 -0.46 -7.93 0.02
CA CYS A 127 -1.51 -7.80 -0.98
C CYS A 127 -2.59 -8.88 -0.78
N LEU A 128 -2.20 -10.14 -0.62
CA LEU A 128 -3.12 -11.25 -0.37
C LEU A 128 -3.86 -11.07 0.96
N PHE A 129 -3.13 -10.68 2.01
CA PHE A 129 -3.70 -10.47 3.32
C PHE A 129 -4.73 -9.33 3.35
N ALA A 130 -4.45 -8.22 2.68
CA ALA A 130 -5.39 -7.10 2.59
C ALA A 130 -6.71 -7.51 1.90
N SER A 131 -6.62 -8.27 0.81
CA SER A 131 -7.81 -8.82 0.15
C SER A 131 -8.56 -9.82 1.02
N HIS A 132 -7.83 -10.67 1.76
CA HIS A 132 -8.42 -11.64 2.67
C HIS A 132 -9.23 -10.97 3.80
N ILE A 133 -8.74 -9.86 4.37
CA ILE A 133 -9.49 -9.07 5.37
C ILE A 133 -10.84 -8.59 4.82
N LEU A 134 -10.90 -8.30 3.51
CA LEU A 134 -12.13 -7.85 2.83
C LEU A 134 -13.02 -9.01 2.37
N ASN A 135 -12.72 -10.24 2.79
CA ASN A 135 -13.40 -11.47 2.38
C ASN A 135 -13.49 -11.61 0.85
N SER A 136 -12.40 -11.27 0.15
CA SER A 136 -12.36 -11.35 -1.30
C SER A 136 -12.32 -12.79 -1.81
N ASP A 137 -13.03 -13.05 -2.91
CA ASP A 137 -12.97 -14.30 -3.65
C ASP A 137 -11.88 -14.24 -4.75
N ILE A 138 -11.54 -13.03 -5.25
CA ILE A 138 -10.53 -12.79 -6.31
C ILE A 138 -9.65 -11.61 -5.93
N THR A 139 -8.33 -11.83 -5.85
CA THR A 139 -7.33 -10.75 -5.73
C THR A 139 -6.67 -10.49 -7.07
N VAL A 140 -6.64 -9.23 -7.48
CA VAL A 140 -5.92 -8.74 -8.67
C VAL A 140 -4.80 -7.82 -8.26
#